data_AF-A0A4Q3EUB9-F1
#
_entry.id   AF-A0A4Q3EUB9-F1
#
_cell.length_a   1.000
_cell.length_b   1.000
_cell.length_c   1.000
_cell.angle_alpha   90.00
_cell.angle_beta   90.00
_cell.angle_gamma   90.00
#
_symmetry.space_group_name_H-M   'P 1'
#
loop_
_entity.id
_entity.type
_entity.pdbx_description
1 polymer ?
#
loop_
_entity_poly.entity_id
_entity_poly.type
_entity_poly.pdbx_seq_one_letter_code
_entity_poly.pdbx_strand_id
1 'polypeptide(L)'
;MMYMTFASLFLAQSYNIHLAFQQQLSMLLVLMLTSKGIAGVPRASLVVIAGTIASFNIPEAGLALLIGIDPLLDMGRSATNVLGNAMATAVVSKWEGELEG
;
A
#
# COMPACT_ATOMS: atom_id res chain seq x y z
N MET A 1 -0.38 2.37 2.31
CA MET A 1 0.88 1.92 1.65
C MET A 1 1.40 0.63 2.23
N MET A 2 1.59 0.54 3.55
CA MET A 2 2.09 -0.69 4.22
C MET A 2 1.40 -1.97 3.74
N TYR A 3 0.07 -2.00 3.68
CA TYR A 3 -0.69 -3.18 3.24
C TYR A 3 -0.25 -3.71 1.87
N MET A 4 -0.20 -2.87 0.82
CA MET A 4 0.08 -3.34 -0.55
C MET A 4 1.49 -3.90 -0.68
N THR A 5 2.48 -3.30 0.00
CA THR A 5 3.86 -3.79 -0.02
C THR A 5 3.97 -5.15 0.66
N PHE A 6 3.39 -5.32 1.85
CA PHE A 6 3.41 -6.61 2.54
C PHE A 6 2.59 -7.67 1.80
N ALA A 7 1.45 -7.29 1.20
CA ALA A 7 0.63 -8.19 0.40
C ALA A 7 1.37 -8.69 -0.84
N SER A 8 2.06 -7.81 -1.59
CA SER A 8 2.86 -8.22 -2.75
C SER A 8 4.04 -9.13 -2.38
N LEU A 9 4.71 -8.87 -1.25
CA LEU A 9 5.76 -9.76 -0.74
C LEU A 9 5.21 -11.11 -0.29
N PHE A 10 4.05 -11.12 0.37
CA PHE A 10 3.35 -12.35 0.74
C PHE A 10 3.01 -13.19 -0.49
N LEU A 11 2.51 -12.57 -1.56
CA LEU A 11 2.25 -13.26 -2.82
C LEU A 11 3.54 -13.81 -3.46
N ALA A 12 4.62 -13.04 -3.47
CA ALA A 12 5.90 -13.54 -3.96
C ALA A 12 6.35 -14.80 -3.19
N GLN A 13 6.23 -14.77 -1.86
CA GLN A 13 6.60 -15.90 -1.01
C GLN A 13 5.66 -17.09 -1.16
N SER A 14 4.35 -16.89 -1.30
CA SER A 14 3.39 -17.98 -1.48
C SER A 14 3.59 -18.75 -2.78
N TYR A 15 4.09 -18.07 -3.83
CA TYR A 15 4.47 -18.68 -5.10
C TYR A 15 5.94 -19.10 -5.18
N ASN A 16 6.69 -19.06 -4.08
CA ASN A 16 8.13 -19.35 -4.04
C ASN A 16 8.98 -18.51 -5.02
N ILE A 17 8.53 -17.29 -5.32
CA ILE A 17 9.26 -16.32 -6.15
C ILE A 17 10.24 -15.58 -5.25
N HIS A 18 11.54 -15.81 -5.47
CA HIS A 18 12.57 -15.11 -4.75
C HIS A 18 12.79 -13.71 -5.35
N LEU A 19 12.47 -12.68 -4.59
CA LEU A 19 12.77 -11.30 -4.94
C LEU A 19 14.09 -10.87 -4.30
N ALA A 20 15.08 -10.55 -5.12
CA ALA A 20 16.33 -9.96 -4.66
C ALA A 20 16.05 -8.61 -3.99
N PHE A 21 16.92 -8.16 -3.08
CA PHE A 21 16.74 -6.91 -2.34
C PHE A 21 16.48 -5.69 -3.26
N GLN A 22 17.18 -5.64 -4.40
CA GLN A 22 16.98 -4.58 -5.40
C GLN A 22 15.58 -4.60 -6.03
N GLN A 23 15.01 -5.80 -6.25
CA GLN A 23 13.64 -5.95 -6.76
C GLN A 23 12.60 -5.59 -5.70
N GLN A 24 12.87 -5.89 -4.42
CA GLN A 24 11.99 -5.46 -3.33
C GLN A 24 11.97 -3.94 -3.21
N LEU A 25 13.12 -3.28 -3.34
CA LEU A 25 13.21 -1.82 -3.33
C LEU A 25 12.50 -1.19 -4.53
N SER A 26 12.70 -1.72 -5.74
CA SER A 26 12.00 -1.21 -6.93
C SER A 26 10.49 -1.42 -6.83
N MET A 27 10.04 -2.58 -6.33
CA MET A 27 8.62 -2.84 -6.08
C MET A 27 8.04 -1.84 -5.09
N LEU A 28 8.74 -1.55 -3.99
CA LEU A 28 8.32 -0.56 -3.00
C LEU A 28 8.17 0.83 -3.65
N LEU A 29 9.12 1.24 -4.50
CA LEU A 29 9.05 2.53 -5.20
C LEU A 29 7.85 2.60 -6.16
N VAL A 30 7.63 1.53 -6.95
CA VAL A 30 6.46 1.45 -7.85
C VAL A 30 5.16 1.52 -7.06
N LEU A 31 5.04 0.76 -5.97
CA LEU A 31 3.85 0.78 -5.12
C LEU A 31 3.62 2.14 -4.45
N MET A 32 4.68 2.85 -4.07
CA MET A 32 4.57 4.21 -3.53
C MET A 32 4.05 5.19 -4.58
N LEU A 33 4.56 5.11 -5.81
CA LEU A 33 4.18 6.00 -6.90
C LEU A 33 2.73 5.74 -7.33
N THR A 34 2.37 4.49 -7.60
CA THR A 34 1.02 4.10 -8.02
C THR A 34 -0.02 4.33 -6.91
N SER A 35 0.42 4.26 -5.65
CA SER A 35 -0.30 4.58 -4.42
C SER A 35 -1.19 5.83 -4.49
N LYS A 36 -0.64 6.92 -5.04
CA LYS A 36 -1.27 8.23 -5.06
C LYS A 36 -2.13 8.48 -6.30
N GLY A 37 -2.07 7.60 -7.31
CA GLY A 37 -2.79 7.75 -8.58
C GLY A 37 -4.26 7.31 -8.56
N ILE A 38 -4.70 6.60 -7.51
CA ILE A 38 -6.00 5.89 -7.50
C ILE A 38 -6.85 6.36 -6.31
N ALA A 39 -7.24 7.65 -6.30
CA ALA A 39 -7.97 8.27 -5.20
C ALA A 39 -9.51 8.00 -5.20
N GLY A 40 -10.06 7.33 -6.23
CA GLY A 40 -11.52 7.22 -6.41
C GLY A 40 -12.05 5.86 -6.86
N VAL A 41 -11.21 4.81 -6.86
CA VAL A 41 -11.62 3.47 -7.33
C VAL A 41 -11.98 2.58 -6.13
N PRO A 42 -13.16 1.95 -6.10
CA PRO A 42 -13.49 0.95 -5.09
C PRO A 42 -12.44 -0.17 -5.08
N ARG A 43 -11.96 -0.57 -3.88
CA ARG A 43 -10.89 -1.58 -3.72
C ARG A 43 -9.59 -1.21 -4.46
N ALA A 44 -9.24 0.08 -4.43
CA ALA A 44 -8.03 0.63 -5.04
C ALA A 44 -6.76 -0.19 -4.71
N SER A 45 -6.67 -0.74 -3.49
CA SER A 45 -5.56 -1.60 -3.06
C SER A 45 -5.33 -2.81 -3.96
N LEU A 46 -6.39 -3.56 -4.30
CA LEU A 46 -6.28 -4.76 -5.14
C LEU A 46 -5.88 -4.39 -6.57
N VAL A 47 -6.39 -3.26 -7.08
CA VAL A 47 -6.05 -2.76 -8.42
C VAL A 47 -4.57 -2.38 -8.49
N VAL A 48 -4.05 -1.67 -7.49
CA VAL A 48 -2.63 -1.31 -7.40
C VAL A 48 -1.74 -2.55 -7.32
N ILE A 49 -2.13 -3.52 -6.49
CA ILE A 49 -1.39 -4.78 -6.34
C ILE A 49 -1.37 -5.54 -7.66
N ALA A 50 -2.53 -5.73 -8.31
CA ALA A 50 -2.64 -6.42 -9.59
C ALA A 50 -1.72 -5.83 -10.67
N GLY A 51 -1.71 -4.50 -10.82
CA GLY A 51 -0.83 -3.84 -11.79
C GLY A 51 0.67 -3.95 -11.44
N THR A 52 1.00 -4.07 -10.16
CA THR A 52 2.39 -4.17 -9.72
C THR A 52 2.91 -5.61 -9.85
N ILE A 53 2.17 -6.61 -9.37
CA ILE A 53 2.64 -8.01 -9.30
C ILE A 53 2.95 -8.59 -10.69
N ALA A 54 2.21 -8.17 -11.72
CA ALA A 54 2.46 -8.54 -13.12
C ALA A 54 3.87 -8.13 -13.59
N SER A 55 4.41 -7.03 -13.08
CA SER A 55 5.75 -6.53 -13.43
C SER A 55 6.90 -7.31 -12.75
N PHE A 56 6.59 -8.16 -11.78
CA PHE A 56 7.56 -8.91 -10.99
C PHE A 56 7.43 -10.44 -11.15
N ASN A 57 6.80 -10.89 -12.24
CA ASN A 57 6.53 -12.31 -12.55
C ASN A 57 5.68 -13.05 -11.51
N ILE A 58 4.89 -12.32 -10.71
CA ILE A 58 3.99 -12.91 -9.72
C ILE A 58 2.63 -13.16 -10.39
N PRO A 59 2.08 -14.39 -10.36
CA PRO A 59 0.81 -14.71 -10.97
C PRO A 59 -0.36 -13.90 -10.39
N GLU A 60 -1.18 -13.30 -11.25
CA GLU A 60 -2.37 -12.54 -10.85
C GLU A 60 -3.41 -13.40 -10.13
N ALA A 61 -3.41 -14.72 -10.37
CA ALA A 61 -4.24 -15.67 -9.63
C ALA A 61 -4.03 -15.59 -8.10
N GLY A 62 -2.85 -15.11 -7.66
CA GLY A 62 -2.55 -14.85 -6.25
C GLY A 62 -3.46 -13.83 -5.59
N LEU A 63 -4.03 -12.91 -6.36
CA LEU A 63 -4.94 -11.88 -5.85
C LEU A 63 -6.16 -12.49 -5.15
N ALA A 64 -6.57 -13.71 -5.54
CA ALA A 64 -7.66 -14.45 -4.91
C ALA A 64 -7.41 -14.69 -3.40
N LEU A 65 -6.15 -14.85 -2.99
CA LEU A 65 -5.78 -15.00 -1.57
C LEU A 65 -6.04 -13.73 -0.76
N LEU A 66 -6.03 -12.56 -1.41
CA LEU A 66 -6.22 -11.27 -0.77
C LEU A 66 -7.69 -10.85 -0.71
N ILE A 67 -8.55 -11.33 -1.61
CA ILE A 67 -9.96 -10.91 -1.72
C ILE A 67 -10.72 -11.04 -0.38
N GLY A 68 -10.45 -12.11 0.37
CA GLY A 68 -11.13 -12.37 1.64
C GLY A 68 -10.72 -11.43 2.78
N ILE A 69 -9.48 -10.93 2.77
CA ILE A 69 -8.92 -10.09 3.84
C ILE A 69 -8.89 -8.60 3.49
N ASP A 70 -8.97 -8.29 2.20
CA ASP A 70 -8.84 -6.93 1.65
C ASP A 70 -9.78 -5.91 2.32
N PRO A 71 -11.07 -6.20 2.59
CA PRO A 71 -11.95 -5.21 3.25
C PRO A 71 -11.45 -4.79 4.64
N LEU A 72 -10.97 -5.75 5.45
CA LEU A 72 -10.49 -5.48 6.80
C LEU A 72 -9.17 -4.69 6.77
N LEU A 73 -8.24 -5.11 5.91
CA LEU A 73 -6.92 -4.48 5.80
C LEU A 73 -7.01 -3.10 5.12
N ASP A 74 -7.95 -2.90 4.20
CA ASP A 74 -8.19 -1.60 3.59
C ASP A 74 -8.79 -0.58 4.57
N MET A 75 -9.66 -1.04 5.49
CA MET A 75 -10.12 -0.22 6.61
C MET A 75 -8.96 0.18 7.53
N GLY A 76 -8.07 -0.76 7.89
CA GLY A 76 -6.88 -0.47 8.71
C GLY A 76 -5.92 0.51 8.02
N ARG A 77 -5.74 0.38 6.70
CA ARG A 77 -4.98 1.34 5.89
C ARG A 77 -5.60 2.73 5.93
N SER A 78 -6.92 2.83 5.82
CA SER A 78 -7.63 4.11 5.84
C SER A 78 -7.51 4.77 7.22
N ALA A 79 -7.67 4.00 8.30
CA ALA A 79 -7.51 4.49 9.66
C ALA A 79 -6.11 5.06 9.93
N THR A 80 -5.06 4.31 9.56
CA THR A 80 -3.67 4.76 9.73
C THR A 80 -3.33 5.98 8.87
N ASN A 81 -3.88 6.06 7.66
CA ASN A 81 -3.73 7.24 6.80
C ASN A 81 -4.40 8.49 7.42
N VAL A 82 -5.62 8.36 7.94
CA VAL A 82 -6.32 9.48 8.59
C VAL A 82 -5.57 9.95 9.83
N LEU A 83 -5.12 9.01 10.68
CA LEU A 83 -4.32 9.33 11.85
C LEU A 83 -3.01 10.04 11.48
N GLY A 84 -2.27 9.52 10.49
CA GLY A 84 -1.03 10.14 10.02
C GLY A 84 -1.23 11.55 9.49
N ASN A 85 -2.28 11.77 8.70
CA ASN A 85 -2.61 13.10 8.18
C ASN A 85 -3.04 14.05 9.30
N ALA A 86 -3.87 13.61 10.26
CA ALA A 86 -4.30 14.45 11.38
C ALA A 86 -3.11 14.86 12.26
N MET A 87 -2.21 13.93 12.55
CA MET A 87 -0.96 14.20 13.28
C MET A 87 -0.06 15.17 12.50
N ALA A 88 0.09 14.98 11.19
CA ALA A 88 0.88 15.89 10.35
C ALA A 88 0.29 17.31 10.36
N THR A 89 -1.02 17.45 10.22
CA THR A 89 -1.71 18.74 10.31
C THR A 89 -1.44 19.41 11.67
N ALA A 90 -1.52 18.66 12.77
CA ALA A 90 -1.25 19.21 14.10
C ALA A 90 0.23 19.62 14.28
N VAL A 91 1.17 18.84 13.76
CA VAL A 91 2.59 19.21 13.81
C VAL A 91 2.87 20.46 12.98
N VAL A 92 2.34 20.54 11.76
CA VAL A 92 2.51 21.69 10.87
C VAL A 92 1.88 22.94 11.47
N SER A 93 0.65 22.87 11.95
CA SER A 93 -0.01 24.03 12.57
C SER A 93 0.72 24.52 13.82
N LYS A 94 1.37 23.63 14.60
CA LYS A 94 2.24 24.02 15.72
C LYS A 94 3.51 24.71 15.25
N TRP A 95 4.12 24.26 14.15
CA TRP A 95 5.30 24.89 13.56
C TRP A 95 5.02 26.25 12.93
N GLU A 96 3.85 26.42 12.32
CA GLU A 96 3.38 27.70 11.76
C GLU A 96 2.87 28.68 12.84
N GLY A 97 2.79 28.24 14.10
CA GLY A 97 2.30 29.06 15.21
C GLY A 97 0.79 29.30 15.21
N GLU A 98 0.02 28.61 14.36
CA GLU A 98 -1.45 28.70 14.30
C GLU A 98 -2.15 27.78 15.31
N LEU A 99 -1.44 26.80 15.87
CA LEU A 99 -1.96 25.96 16.94
C LEU A 99 -1.82 26.69 18.28
N GLU A 100 -2.82 27.49 18.59
CA GLU A 100 -2.99 28.08 19.92
C GLU A 100 -3.55 27.03 20.88
N GLY A 101 -2.68 26.52 21.75
CA GLY A 101 -2.99 25.62 22.87
C GLY A 101 -2.02 25.85 24.02
#